data_AF-T2KQ90-F1
#
_entry.id   AF-T2KQ90-F1
#
_cell.length_a   1.000
_cell.length_b   1.000
_cell.length_c   1.000
_cell.angle_alpha   90.00
_cell.angle_beta   90.00
_cell.angle_gamma   90.00
#
_symmetry.space_group_name_H-M   'P 1'
#
loop_
_entity.id
_entity.type
_entity.pdbx_description
1 polymer ?
#
loop_
_entity_poly.entity_id
_entity_poly.type
_entity_poly.pdbx_seq_one_letter_code
_entity_poly.pdbx_strand_id
1 'polypeptide(L)' 'MIASSHSADKKVHDIARLGDEVKELRSAFVDGRSRLMRIKMESSIVKKMSEKGLVPSEIPPKKIKLKIKN' A
#
# COMPACT_ATOMS: atom_id res chain seq x y z
N MET A 1 17.10 -4.24 -45.94
CA MET A 1 15.78 -3.96 -45.31
C MET A 1 15.45 -4.90 -44.14
N ILE A 2 15.84 -6.18 -44.17
CA ILE A 2 15.49 -7.19 -43.13
C ILE A 2 16.10 -6.92 -41.75
N ALA A 3 17.38 -6.52 -41.66
CA ALA A 3 18.04 -6.24 -40.39
C ALA A 3 17.44 -5.02 -39.65
N SER A 4 16.93 -4.04 -40.40
CA SER A 4 16.28 -2.87 -39.82
C SER A 4 14.95 -3.23 -39.18
N SER A 5 14.15 -4.08 -39.82
CA SER A 5 12.87 -4.56 -39.28
C SER A 5 13.08 -5.34 -37.98
N HIS A 6 14.00 -6.31 -37.95
CA HIS A 6 14.30 -7.05 -36.72
C HIS A 6 14.87 -6.16 -35.60
N SER A 7 15.65 -5.14 -35.94
CA SER A 7 16.15 -4.18 -34.95
C SER A 7 15.03 -3.31 -34.34
N ALA A 8 13.99 -3.01 -35.12
CA ALA A 8 12.83 -2.28 -34.64
C ALA A 8 11.99 -3.17 -33.71
N ASP A 9 11.75 -4.42 -34.09
CA ASP A 9 11.01 -5.38 -33.28
C ASP A 9 11.67 -5.59 -31.91
N LYS A 10 13.01 -5.74 -31.90
CA LYS A 10 13.77 -5.85 -30.65
C LYS A 10 13.56 -4.64 -29.74
N LYS A 11 13.61 -3.43 -30.30
CA LYS A 11 13.36 -2.19 -29.53
C LYS A 11 11.94 -2.14 -28.98
N VAL A 12 10.94 -2.58 -29.73
CA VAL A 12 9.55 -2.62 -29.25
C VAL A 12 9.41 -3.56 -28.06
N HIS A 13 10.04 -4.74 -28.10
CA HIS A 13 10.07 -5.65 -26.96
C HIS A 13 10.80 -5.05 -25.75
N ASP A 14 11.93 -4.38 -25.98
CA ASP A 14 12.67 -3.71 -24.90
C ASP A 14 11.84 -2.58 -24.27
N ILE A 15 11.11 -1.80 -25.07
CA ILE A 15 10.19 -0.76 -24.59
C ILE A 15 9.07 -1.36 -23.75
N ALA A 16 8.46 -2.46 -24.21
CA ALA A 16 7.41 -3.15 -23.46
C ALA A 16 7.92 -3.63 -22.09
N ARG A 17 9.09 -4.27 -22.06
CA ARG A 17 9.75 -4.72 -20.82
C ARG A 17 10.02 -3.57 -19.84
N LEU A 18 10.54 -2.45 -20.33
CA LEU A 18 10.78 -1.26 -19.51
C LEU A 18 9.46 -0.64 -19.00
N GLY A 19 8.40 -0.68 -19.81
CA GLY A 19 7.06 -0.25 -19.42
C GLY A 19 6.51 -1.05 -18.25
N ASP A 20 6.67 -2.38 -18.29
CA ASP A 20 6.26 -3.27 -17.19
C ASP A 20 7.07 -2.98 -15.92
N GLU A 21 8.39 -2.80 -16.03
CA GLU A 21 9.25 -2.45 -14.89
C GLU A 21 8.83 -1.13 -14.22
N VAL A 22 8.52 -0.09 -15.02
CA VAL A 22 8.02 1.18 -14.50
C VAL A 22 6.68 1.01 -13.77
N LYS A 23 5.80 0.14 -14.29
CA LYS A 23 4.50 -0.13 -13.68
C LYS A 23 4.66 -0.82 -12.32
N GLU A 24 5.54 -1.81 -12.23
CA GLU A 24 5.84 -2.50 -10.97
C GLU A 24 6.44 -1.55 -9.92
N LEU A 25 7.41 -0.71 -10.32
CA LEU A 25 8.01 0.28 -9.41
C LEU A 25 6.99 1.30 -8.91
N ARG A 26 6.06 1.75 -9.77
CA ARG A 26 4.96 2.64 -9.36
C ARG A 26 4.02 1.95 -8.38
N SER A 27 3.69 0.68 -8.61
CA SER A 27 2.87 -0.11 -7.70
C SER A 27 3.51 -0.18 -6.31
N ALA A 28 4.79 -0.58 -6.26
CA ALA A 28 5.56 -0.66 -5.02
C ALA A 28 5.66 0.69 -4.28
N PHE A 29 5.80 1.79 -5.01
CA PHE A 29 5.81 3.14 -4.45
C PHE A 29 4.47 3.51 -3.80
N VAL A 30 3.35 3.26 -4.49
CA VAL A 30 2.01 3.57 -3.97
C VAL A 30 1.71 2.74 -2.72
N ASP A 31 2.09 1.47 -2.72
CA ASP A 31 1.96 0.59 -1.56
C ASP A 31 2.82 1.07 -0.38
N GLY A 32 4.08 1.42 -0.65
CA GLY A 32 4.98 1.97 0.36
C GLY A 32 4.46 3.26 0.99
N ARG A 33 3.97 4.18 0.16
CA ARG A 33 3.35 5.43 0.61
C ARG A 33 2.14 5.17 1.50
N SER A 34 1.29 4.23 1.11
CA SER A 34 0.08 3.87 1.85
C SER A 34 0.39 3.28 3.22
N ARG A 35 1.39 2.39 3.30
CA ARG A 35 1.89 1.84 4.57
C ARG A 35 2.45 2.93 5.49
N LEU A 36 3.29 3.82 4.95
CA LEU A 36 3.85 4.92 5.73
C LEU A 36 2.77 5.85 6.29
N MET A 37 1.76 6.19 5.48
CA MET A 37 0.66 7.05 5.92
C MET A 37 -0.15 6.41 7.05
N ARG A 38 -0.38 5.09 6.99
CA ARG A 38 -1.04 4.35 8.08
C ARG A 38 -0.25 4.44 9.38
N ILE A 39 1.05 4.14 9.34
CA ILE A 39 1.92 4.21 10.53
C ILE A 39 2.00 5.63 11.07
N LYS A 40 2.13 6.64 10.20
CA LYS A 40 2.15 8.06 10.60
C LYS A 40 0.83 8.45 11.27
N MET A 41 -0.29 8.01 10.71
CA MET A 41 -1.62 8.24 11.30
C MET A 41 -1.71 7.61 12.68
N GLU A 42 -1.37 6.33 12.83
CA GLU A 42 -1.33 5.61 14.10
C GLU A 42 -0.45 6.35 15.13
N SER A 43 0.78 6.70 14.76
CA SER A 43 1.70 7.44 15.62
C SER A 43 1.14 8.81 16.05
N SER A 44 0.53 9.56 15.11
CA SER A 44 -0.07 10.85 15.42
C SER A 44 -1.28 10.73 16.35
N ILE A 45 -2.09 9.69 16.18
CA ILE A 45 -3.25 9.41 17.05
C ILE A 45 -2.75 9.03 18.44
N VAL A 46 -1.79 8.10 18.55
CA VAL A 46 -1.21 7.68 19.82
C VAL A 46 -0.64 8.88 20.58
N LYS A 47 0.11 9.77 19.90
CA LYS A 47 0.65 10.98 20.54
C LYS A 47 -0.44 11.89 21.10
N LYS A 48 -1.47 12.18 20.29
CA LYS A 48 -2.61 13.03 20.72
C LYS A 48 -3.47 12.38 21.81
N MET A 49 -3.61 11.06 21.83
CA MET A 49 -4.37 10.34 22.85
C MET A 49 -3.59 10.25 24.16
N SER A 50 -2.26 10.12 24.09
CA SER A 50 -1.38 10.17 25.27
C SER A 50 -1.47 11.51 25.99
N GLU A 51 -1.56 12.64 25.28
CA GLU A 51 -1.79 13.96 25.88
C GLU A 51 -3.12 14.03 26.65
N LYS A 52 -4.11 13.20 26.28
CA LYS A 52 -5.41 13.08 26.96
C LYS A 52 -5.43 12.01 28.05
N GLY A 53 -4.29 11.36 28.33
CA GLY A 53 -4.19 10.25 29.29
C GLY A 53 -4.81 8.92 28.81
N LEU A 54 -5.17 8.82 27.52
CA LEU A 54 -5.72 7.62 26.92
C LEU A 54 -4.61 6.74 26.36
N VAL A 55 -4.52 5.51 26.86
CA VAL A 55 -3.55 4.49 26.43
C VAL A 55 -4.26 3.33 25.74
N PRO A 56 -3.58 2.60 24.85
CA PRO A 56 -4.12 1.36 24.30
C PRO A 56 -4.44 0.39 25.43
N SER A 57 -5.63 -0.21 25.39
CA SER A 57 -6.01 -1.26 26.34
C SER A 57 -5.22 -2.52 26.05
N GLU A 58 -4.54 -3.08 27.05
CA GLU A 58 -3.92 -4.41 26.96
C GLU A 58 -4.97 -5.52 26.84
N ILE A 59 -6.17 -5.27 27.35
CA ILE A 59 -7.28 -6.23 27.34
C ILE A 59 -8.15 -5.96 26.10
N PRO A 60 -8.36 -6.95 25.22
CA PRO A 60 -9.19 -6.77 24.03
C PRO A 60 -10.65 -6.46 24.42
N PRO A 61 -11.36 -5.60 23.67
CA PRO A 61 -12.74 -5.27 23.96
C PRO A 61 -13.65 -6.49 23.80
N LYS A 62 -14.53 -6.73 24.78
CA LYS A 62 -15.57 -7.76 24.67
C LYS A 62 -16.63 -7.31 23.67
N LYS A 63 -16.78 -8.05 22.57
CA LYS A 63 -17.85 -7.81 21.59
C LYS A 63 -19.19 -8.27 22.14
N ILE A 64 -20.06 -7.32 22.50
CA ILE A 64 -21.44 -7.62 22.88
C ILE A 64 -22.25 -7.85 21.60
N LYS A 65 -22.75 -9.08 21.39
CA LYS A 65 -23.72 -9.38 20.34
C LYS A 65 -25.09 -9.55 20.98
N LEU A 66 -26.04 -8.67 20.65
CA LEU A 66 -27.44 -8.80 21.07
C LEU A 66 -28.08 -9.94 20.25
N LYS A 67 -28.62 -10.96 20.94
CA LYS A 67 -29.55 -11.91 20.33
C LYS A 67 -30.96 -11.41 20.61
N ILE A 68 -31.63 -10.91 19.57
CA ILE A 68 -33.06 -10.60 19.64
C ILE A 68 -33.79 -11.95 19.62
N LYS A 69 -34.53 -12.28 20.69
CA LYS A 69 -35.47 -13.40 20.70
C LYS A 69 -36.82 -12.88 20.21
N ASN A 70 -37.32 -13.45 19.12
CA ASN A 70 -38.74 -13.39 18.77
C ASN A 70 -39.51 -14.45 19.55
#